data_AF-A0A8T4END0-F1
#
_entry.id   AF-A0A8T4END0-F1
#
_cell.length_a   1.000
_cell.length_b   1.000
_cell.length_c   1.000
_cell.angle_alpha   90.00
_cell.angle_beta   90.00
_cell.angle_gamma   90.00
#
_symmetry.space_group_name_H-M   'P 1'
#
loop_
_entity.id
_entity.type
_entity.pdbx_description
1 polymer ?
#
loop_
_entity_poly.entity_id
_entity_poly.type
_entity_poly.pdbx_seq_one_letter_code
_entity_poly.pdbx_strand_id
1 'polypeptide(L)' 'MALKTFNVEEAVYSKFSKFCKENGISMSKQVELFMRSYMAEEPQVRREYLDKLEKIRKGKFIKVSSIAGEFGA' A
#
# COMPACT_ATOMS: atom_id res chain seq x y z
N MET A 1 0.36 -27.64 4.18
CA MET A 1 0.03 -26.50 3.28
C MET A 1 -0.54 -27.06 1.99
N ALA A 2 -1.62 -26.49 1.47
CA ALA A 2 -2.18 -26.89 0.18
C ALA A 2 -1.55 -26.04 -0.93
N LEU A 3 -1.24 -26.65 -2.08
CA LEU A 3 -0.77 -25.92 -3.26
C LEU A 3 -1.89 -24.96 -3.71
N LYS A 4 -1.55 -23.68 -3.85
CA LYS A 4 -2.45 -22.66 -4.41
C LYS A 4 -1.90 -22.24 -5.76
N THR A 5 -2.72 -22.36 -6.79
CA THR A 5 -2.40 -21.96 -8.15
C THR A 5 -3.32 -20.81 -8.56
N PHE A 6 -2.75 -19.82 -9.24
CA PHE A 6 -3.45 -18.67 -9.76
C PHE A 6 -2.70 -18.18 -11.00
N ASN A 7 -3.42 -17.62 -11.96
CA ASN A 7 -2.82 -17.07 -13.17
C ASN A 7 -2.41 -15.62 -12.91
N VAL A 8 -1.20 -15.27 -13.35
CA VAL A 8 -0.66 -13.90 -13.30
C VAL A 8 -0.06 -13.60 -14.66
N GLU A 9 -0.15 -12.35 -15.08
CA GLU A 9 0.53 -11.89 -16.27
C GLU A 9 2.06 -12.06 -16.14
N GLU A 10 2.71 -12.57 -17.19
CA GLU A 10 4.14 -12.90 -17.18
C GLU A 10 5.02 -11.69 -16.83
N ALA A 11 4.70 -10.51 -17.38
CA ALA A 11 5.45 -9.28 -17.11
C ALA A 11 5.40 -8.89 -15.61
N VAL A 12 4.24 -9.07 -14.98
CA VAL A 12 4.03 -8.80 -13.56
C VAL A 12 4.77 -9.81 -12.70
N TYR A 13 4.64 -11.10 -13.04
CA TYR A 13 5.35 -12.18 -12.35
C TYR A 13 6.86 -11.99 -12.41
N SER A 14 7.41 -11.71 -13.60
CA SER A 14 8.84 -11.54 -13.81
C SER A 14 9.41 -10.37 -13.00
N LYS A 15 8.73 -9.22 -13.01
CA LYS A 15 9.11 -8.04 -12.22
C LYS A 15 9.07 -8.32 -10.72
N PHE A 16 8.01 -8.96 -10.24
CA PHE A 16 7.84 -9.27 -8.82
C PHE A 16 8.85 -10.32 -8.34
N SER A 17 9.08 -11.37 -9.13
CA SER A 17 10.08 -12.41 -8.87
C SER A 17 11.49 -11.83 -8.77
N LYS A 18 11.85 -10.93 -9.68
CA LYS A 18 13.14 -10.22 -9.65
C LYS A 18 13.27 -9.38 -8.37
N PHE A 19 12.26 -8.58 -8.04
CA PHE A 19 12.22 -7.80 -6.80
C PHE A 19 12.42 -8.66 -5.55
N CYS A 20 11.71 -9.79 -5.44
CA CYS A 20 11.86 -10.70 -4.31
C CYS A 20 13.28 -11.27 -4.22
N LYS A 21 13.88 -11.68 -5.34
CA LYS A 21 15.25 -12.19 -5.39
C LYS A 21 16.28 -11.15 -4.97
N GLU A 22 16.19 -9.93 -5.49
CA GLU A 22 17.13 -8.84 -5.20
C GLU A 22 17.12 -8.44 -3.71
N ASN A 23 15.98 -8.62 -3.04
CA ASN A 23 15.82 -8.27 -1.63
C ASN A 23 15.93 -9.48 -0.68
N GLY A 24 16.26 -10.68 -1.19
CA GLY A 24 16.34 -11.90 -0.37
C GLY A 24 15.01 -12.34 0.23
N ILE A 25 13.89 -11.98 -0.40
CA ILE A 25 12.53 -12.23 0.09
C ILE A 25 11.98 -13.52 -0.52
N SER A 26 11.35 -14.34 0.31
CA SER A 26 10.56 -15.48 -0.18
C SER A 26 9.29 -15.01 -0.88
N MET A 27 9.13 -15.37 -2.14
CA MET A 27 8.00 -14.95 -2.97
C MET A 27 6.66 -15.43 -2.41
N SER A 28 6.57 -16.68 -1.93
CA SER A 28 5.35 -17.20 -1.30
C SER A 28 5.00 -16.44 -0.02
N LYS A 29 6.01 -16.03 0.76
CA LYS A 29 5.80 -15.23 1.96
C LYS A 29 5.29 -13.83 1.63
N GLN A 30 5.80 -13.22 0.57
CA GLN A 30 5.37 -11.90 0.14
C GLN A 30 3.93 -11.92 -0.40
N VAL A 31 3.54 -12.96 -1.14
CA VAL A 31 2.15 -13.15 -1.60
C VAL A 31 1.21 -13.33 -0.40
N GLU A 32 1.61 -14.11 0.61
CA GLU A 32 0.83 -14.29 1.83
C GLU A 32 0.66 -12.96 2.58
N LEU A 33 1.73 -12.18 2.74
CA LEU A 33 1.71 -10.87 3.38
C LEU A 33 0.81 -9.89 2.64
N PHE A 34 0.87 -9.88 1.30
CA PHE A 34 -0.02 -9.08 0.48
C PHE A 34 -1.49 -9.45 0.67
N MET A 35 -1.83 -10.75 0.68
CA MET A 35 -3.20 -11.20 0.93
C MET A 35 -3.68 -10.76 2.32
N ARG A 36 -2.81 -10.86 3.34
CA ARG A 36 -3.13 -10.43 4.71
C ARG A 36 -3.34 -8.92 4.80
N SER A 37 -2.46 -8.11 4.20
CA SER A 37 -2.63 -6.65 4.23
C SER A 37 -3.89 -6.22 3.48
N TYR A 38 -4.19 -6.88 2.38
CA TYR A 38 -5.41 -6.61 1.60
C TYR A 38 -6.69 -6.97 2.35
N MET A 39 -6.66 -7.98 3.22
CA MET A 39 -7.80 -8.37 4.06
C MET A 39 -7.90 -7.58 5.37
N ALA A 40 -6.77 -7.13 5.92
CA ALA A 40 -6.72 -6.31 7.13
C ALA A 40 -7.21 -4.88 6.88
N GLU A 41 -7.00 -4.35 5.69
CA GLU A 41 -7.63 -3.11 5.26
C GLU A 41 -9.08 -3.41 4.86
N GLU A 42 -10.04 -2.99 5.69
CA GLU A 42 -11.44 -3.00 5.27
C GLU A 42 -11.59 -2.20 3.96
N PRO A 43 -12.30 -2.73 2.94
CA PRO A 43 -12.48 -2.04 1.66
C PRO A 43 -12.98 -0.59 1.78
N GLN A 44 -13.71 -0.30 2.85
CA GLN A 44 -14.25 1.03 3.17
C GLN A 44 -13.14 1.99 3.65
N VAL A 45 -12.25 1.52 4.53
CA VAL A 45 -11.11 2.30 5.05
C VAL A 45 -10.14 2.67 3.92
N ARG A 46 -9.91 1.78 2.95
CA ARG A 46 -9.06 2.09 1.79
C ARG A 46 -9.66 3.19 0.92
N ARG A 47 -10.98 3.18 0.66
CA ARG A 47 -11.64 4.26 -0.10
C ARG A 47 -11.54 5.59 0.62
N GLU A 48 -11.86 5.61 1.92
CA GLU A 48 -11.78 6.83 2.72
C GLU A 48 -10.35 7.39 2.78
N TYR A 49 -9.33 6.52 2.89
CA TYR A 49 -7.93 6.90 2.85
C TYR A 49 -7.53 7.51 1.50
N LEU A 50 -7.93 6.89 0.38
CA LEU A 50 -7.69 7.42 -0.96
C LEU A 50 -8.39 8.77 -1.18
N ASP A 51 -9.62 8.93 -0.68
CA ASP A 51 -10.37 10.19 -0.74
C ASP A 51 -9.70 11.30 0.09
N LYS A 52 -9.15 10.96 1.27
CA LYS A 52 -8.34 11.90 2.08
C LYS A 52 -7.09 12.34 1.33
N LEU A 53 -6.37 11.40 0.70
CA LEU A 53 -5.18 11.72 -0.10
C LEU A 53 -5.50 12.59 -1.31
N GLU A 54 -6.62 12.33 -2.00
CA GLU A 54 -7.11 13.17 -3.10
C GLU A 54 -7.42 14.60 -2.64
N LYS A 55 -8.10 14.76 -1.49
CA LYS A 55 -8.41 16.07 -0.91
C LYS A 55 -7.15 16.84 -0.51
N ILE A 56 -6.17 16.16 0.07
CA ILE A 56 -4.84 16.70 0.36
C ILE A 56 -4.20 17.16 -0.95
N ARG A 57 -4.09 16.28 -1.96
CA ARG A 57 -3.44 16.62 -3.23
C ARG A 57 -4.09 17.79 -3.98
N LYS A 58 -5.42 17.93 -3.88
CA LYS A 58 -6.19 19.04 -4.48
C LYS A 58 -6.26 20.29 -3.60
N GLY A 59 -5.83 20.20 -2.35
CA GLY A 59 -5.85 21.30 -1.39
C GLY A 59 -4.78 22.35 -1.67
N LYS A 60 -5.13 23.63 -1.51
CA LYS A 60 -4.15 24.72 -1.43
C LYS A 60 -3.59 24.74 -0.01
N PHE A 61 -2.40 24.19 0.18
CA PHE A 61 -1.73 24.21 1.47
C PHE A 61 -1.25 25.63 1.81
N ILE A 62 -1.54 26.06 3.03
CA ILE A 62 -1.01 27.30 3.58
C ILE A 62 0.25 26.93 4.36
N LYS A 63 1.35 27.62 4.10
CA LYS A 63 2.60 27.41 4.83
C LYS A 63 2.47 28.04 6.22
N VAL A 64 2.40 27.21 7.24
CA VAL A 64 2.37 27.64 8.64
C VAL A 64 3.76 27.47 9.27
N SER A 65 4.17 28.46 10.06
CA SER A 65 5.49 28.53 10.72
C SER A 65 5.57 27.69 12.00
N SER A 66 4.43 27.43 12.64
CA SER A 66 4.31 26.54 13.80
C SER A 66 2.88 25.99 13.88
N ILE A 67 2.75 24.67 14.04
CA ILE A 67 1.45 24.01 14.19
C ILE A 67 0.78 24.41 15.52
N ALA A 68 1.57 24.58 16.59
CA ALA A 68 1.08 24.97 17.91
C ALA A 68 0.48 26.40 17.93
N GLY A 69 1.02 27.31 17.10
CA GLY A 69 0.50 28.68 17.00
C GLY A 69 -0.82 28.80 16.25
N GLU A 70 -1.12 27.85 15.37
CA GLU A 70 -2.30 27.90 14.48
C GLU A 70 -3.45 27.02 14.96
N PHE A 71 -3.15 25.91 15.65
CA PHE A 71 -4.16 24.93 16.06
C PHE A 71 -4.22 24.67 17.57
N GLY A 72 -3.42 25.37 18.38
CA GLY A 72 -3.50 25.36 19.85
C GLY A 72 -3.46 23.95 20.44
N ALA A 73 -2.26 23.37 20.54
CA ALA A 73 -2.01 22.16 21.33
C ALA A 73 -1.52 22.53 22.74
#